data_AF-A0A7C6YPU3-F1
#
_entry.id   AF-A0A7C6YPU3-F1
#
_cell.length_a   1.000
_cell.length_b   1.000
_cell.length_c   1.000
_cell.angle_alpha   90.00
_cell.angle_beta   90.00
_cell.angle_gamma   90.00
#
_symmetry.space_group_name_H-M   'P 1'
#
loop_
_entity.id
_entity.type
_entity.pdbx_description
1 polymer ?
#
loop_
_entity_poly.entity_id
_entity_poly.type
_entity_poly.pdbx_seq_one_letter_code
_entity_poly.pdbx_strand_id
1 'polypeptide(L)'
;NKLFKKIGIKSKKIEHASDYYTFTRKMKENLQMYEEAIEKIKAKYKDDLDKLKRGYNRTNNSKLIKKVEKIKKPMKEELELAQDIAMLRAGNYSVPALKRVVRLERKYGAPERVDNFKNMIQSIKHEGKLIKTKSLARWNIAEELMEIIRENINPDGERVEEPKNWAKALETLEARLEQKGIALDGQGYDDQVKEVWAEVSMEMAEEREVKLAEALEIKLAKVEEIKEAKVAKELREEKAEREELEVYRDTVHEFEKRKENVSQDIGTR
;
A
#
# COMPACT_ATOMS: atom_id res chain seq x y z
N ASN A 1 -27.61 26.47 1.04
CA ASN A 1 -26.49 26.93 1.90
C ASN A 1 -26.44 26.34 3.33
N LYS A 2 -26.95 25.12 3.57
CA LYS A 2 -26.89 24.46 4.90
C LYS A 2 -26.27 23.04 4.89
N LEU A 3 -25.46 22.71 3.87
CA LEU A 3 -24.79 21.40 3.73
C LEU A 3 -23.26 21.45 3.82
N PHE A 4 -22.68 22.61 4.17
CA PHE A 4 -21.20 22.81 4.20
C PHE A 4 -20.63 23.17 5.57
N LYS A 5 -21.36 22.96 6.67
CA LYS A 5 -20.83 23.10 8.03
C LYS A 5 -20.50 21.71 8.60
N LYS A 6 -19.23 21.54 8.99
CA LYS A 6 -18.60 20.38 9.63
C LYS A 6 -18.23 19.19 8.72
N ILE A 7 -17.23 19.38 7.86
CA ILE A 7 -16.10 18.43 7.93
C ILE A 7 -15.19 18.99 9.03
N GLY A 8 -15.67 18.86 10.26
CA GLY A 8 -14.78 19.00 11.40
C GLY A 8 -13.91 17.77 11.34
N ILE A 9 -12.68 17.90 10.84
CA ILE A 9 -11.63 16.96 11.17
C ILE A 9 -11.57 17.01 12.69
N LYS A 10 -12.35 16.15 13.38
CA LYS A 10 -12.18 15.91 14.80
C LYS A 10 -10.76 15.39 14.87
N SER A 11 -9.81 16.22 15.28
CA SER A 11 -8.41 15.85 15.42
C SER A 11 -8.29 14.85 16.56
N LYS A 12 -8.75 13.62 16.32
CA LYS A 12 -8.39 12.50 17.18
C LYS A 12 -6.89 12.33 16.97
N LYS A 13 -6.14 12.73 17.99
CA LYS A 13 -4.73 12.38 18.09
C LYS A 13 -4.64 10.85 18.08
N ILE A 14 -3.59 10.32 17.45
CA ILE A 14 -3.37 8.88 17.48
C ILE A 14 -2.76 8.57 18.84
N GLU A 15 -3.43 7.70 19.59
CA GLU A 15 -2.91 7.21 20.85
C GLU A 15 -2.01 6.00 20.60
N HIS A 16 -0.79 6.09 21.13
CA HIS A 16 0.19 5.03 21.11
C HIS A 16 0.37 4.50 22.53
N ALA A 17 0.68 3.21 22.66
CA ALA A 17 1.05 2.61 23.94
C ALA A 17 2.31 3.28 24.51
N SER A 18 2.51 3.18 25.83
CA SER A 18 3.61 3.89 26.51
C SER A 18 5.00 3.48 26.01
N ASP A 19 5.13 2.22 25.60
CA ASP A 19 6.32 1.58 25.05
C ASP A 19 6.65 2.03 23.61
N TYR A 20 5.71 2.61 22.86
CA TYR A 20 5.94 3.13 21.50
C TYR A 20 7.09 4.15 21.40
N TYR A 21 7.52 4.72 22.51
CA TYR A 21 8.59 5.70 22.55
C TYR A 21 9.84 5.20 23.28
N THR A 22 9.81 3.95 23.75
CA THR A 22 10.92 3.36 24.46
C THR A 22 12.00 2.92 23.46
N PHE A 23 13.25 3.14 23.87
CA PHE A 23 14.40 2.69 23.10
C PHE A 23 14.39 1.17 22.93
N THR A 24 14.68 0.69 21.73
CA THR A 24 14.88 -0.74 21.46
C THR A 24 16.10 -0.94 20.56
N ARG A 25 16.87 -1.98 20.87
CA ARG A 25 17.99 -2.42 20.02
C ARG A 25 17.53 -3.31 18.87
N LYS A 26 16.40 -4.00 19.05
CA LYS A 26 15.89 -4.98 18.09
C LYS A 26 15.19 -4.24 16.94
N MET A 27 15.81 -4.29 15.76
CA MET A 27 15.30 -3.57 14.59
C MET A 27 13.91 -4.07 14.18
N LYS A 28 13.69 -5.39 14.24
CA LYS A 28 12.39 -6.00 13.91
C LYS A 28 11.24 -5.46 14.76
N GLU A 29 11.40 -5.44 16.09
CA GLU A 29 10.38 -4.88 17.01
C GLU A 29 10.13 -3.39 16.72
N ASN A 30 11.20 -2.62 16.46
CA ASN A 30 11.08 -1.20 16.13
C ASN A 30 10.27 -0.95 14.84
N LEU A 31 10.52 -1.76 13.81
CA LEU A 31 9.85 -1.68 12.52
C LEU A 31 8.40 -2.14 12.60
N GLN A 32 8.07 -3.14 13.43
CA GLN A 32 6.68 -3.53 13.71
C GLN A 32 5.90 -2.38 14.36
N MET A 33 6.48 -1.72 15.38
CA MET A 33 5.85 -0.54 15.99
C MET A 33 5.65 0.60 14.98
N TYR A 34 6.57 0.75 14.02
CA TYR A 34 6.42 1.71 12.93
C TYR A 34 5.29 1.30 11.98
N GLU A 35 5.25 0.05 11.51
CA GLU A 35 4.18 -0.50 10.67
C GLU A 35 2.80 -0.27 11.28
N GLU A 36 2.62 -0.60 12.56
CA GLU A 36 1.39 -0.35 13.31
C GLU A 36 1.00 1.14 13.37
N ALA A 37 1.98 2.03 13.53
CA ALA A 37 1.73 3.48 13.53
C ALA A 37 1.24 3.97 12.16
N ILE A 38 1.83 3.47 11.07
CA ILE A 38 1.43 3.82 9.71
C ILE A 38 0.00 3.30 9.41
N GLU A 39 -0.34 2.09 9.87
CA GLU A 39 -1.71 1.56 9.74
C GLU A 39 -2.73 2.41 10.52
N LYS A 40 -2.41 2.85 11.74
CA LYS A 40 -3.27 3.78 12.51
C LYS A 40 -3.46 5.11 11.78
N ILE A 41 -2.39 5.65 11.17
CA ILE A 41 -2.47 6.89 10.36
C ILE A 41 -3.37 6.65 9.14
N LYS A 42 -3.16 5.56 8.40
CA LYS A 42 -4.00 5.20 7.24
C LYS A 42 -5.47 5.10 7.64
N ALA A 43 -5.79 4.38 8.72
CA ALA A 43 -7.15 4.22 9.21
C ALA A 43 -7.80 5.56 9.58
N LYS A 44 -7.05 6.48 10.21
CA LYS A 44 -7.53 7.82 10.58
C LYS A 44 -7.95 8.66 9.37
N TYR A 45 -7.21 8.58 8.26
CA TYR A 45 -7.45 9.40 7.07
C TYR A 45 -8.31 8.71 5.99
N LYS A 46 -8.60 7.41 6.13
CA LYS A 46 -9.34 6.58 5.16
C LYS A 46 -10.66 7.21 4.69
N ASP A 47 -11.54 7.55 5.62
CA ASP A 47 -12.86 8.10 5.30
C ASP A 47 -12.78 9.41 4.51
N ASP A 48 -11.80 10.25 4.83
CA ASP A 48 -11.62 11.54 4.19
C ASP A 48 -11.01 11.39 2.80
N LEU A 49 -10.08 10.43 2.62
CA LEU A 49 -9.54 10.05 1.32
C LEU A 49 -10.62 9.44 0.41
N ASP A 50 -11.48 8.56 0.95
CA ASP A 50 -12.57 7.93 0.19
C ASP A 50 -13.65 8.93 -0.24
N LYS A 51 -13.96 9.92 0.60
CA LYS A 51 -14.83 11.04 0.22
C LYS A 51 -14.19 11.89 -0.87
N LEU A 52 -12.87 12.07 -0.82
CA LEU A 52 -12.15 12.86 -1.81
C LEU A 52 -12.14 12.18 -3.17
N LYS A 53 -11.89 10.86 -3.22
CA LYS A 53 -11.99 10.03 -4.44
C LYS A 53 -13.38 10.14 -5.07
N ARG A 54 -14.45 10.01 -4.28
CA ARG A 54 -15.85 10.12 -4.75
C ARG A 54 -16.24 11.53 -5.23
N GLY A 55 -15.64 12.57 -4.65
CA GLY A 55 -15.95 13.97 -4.98
C GLY A 55 -15.18 14.55 -6.18
N TYR A 56 -14.22 13.80 -6.72
CA TYR A 56 -13.33 14.23 -7.80
C TYR A 56 -14.11 14.61 -9.08
N ASN A 57 -15.22 13.93 -9.35
CA ASN A 57 -16.03 14.13 -10.57
C ASN A 57 -16.96 15.36 -10.55
N ARG A 58 -16.99 16.16 -9.48
CA ARG A 58 -18.04 17.20 -9.30
C ARG A 58 -17.56 18.59 -8.87
N THR A 59 -16.25 18.85 -8.81
CA THR A 59 -15.73 20.09 -8.20
C THR A 59 -14.77 20.87 -9.09
N ASN A 60 -14.88 22.20 -9.08
CA ASN A 60 -13.95 23.10 -9.75
C ASN A 60 -12.51 22.92 -9.19
N ASN A 61 -11.51 22.88 -10.08
CA ASN A 61 -10.16 22.36 -9.79
C ASN A 61 -9.46 23.03 -8.58
N SER A 62 -9.63 24.35 -8.41
CA SER A 62 -9.00 25.11 -7.30
C SER A 62 -9.53 24.78 -5.90
N LYS A 63 -10.82 24.43 -5.76
CA LYS A 63 -11.42 24.02 -4.48
C LYS A 63 -11.02 22.60 -4.11
N LEU A 64 -10.77 21.76 -5.12
CA LEU A 64 -10.32 20.39 -4.95
C LEU A 64 -8.88 20.35 -4.42
N ILE A 65 -7.97 21.14 -5.01
CA ILE A 65 -6.58 21.28 -4.53
C ILE A 65 -6.53 21.64 -3.04
N LYS A 66 -7.30 22.65 -2.61
CA LYS A 66 -7.35 23.05 -1.19
C LYS A 66 -7.89 21.95 -0.27
N LYS A 67 -8.81 21.09 -0.75
CA LYS A 67 -9.32 19.95 0.03
C LYS A 67 -8.29 18.83 0.13
N VAL A 68 -7.61 18.52 -0.97
CA VAL A 68 -6.51 17.54 -1.01
C VAL A 68 -5.43 17.96 -0.03
N GLU A 69 -5.01 19.22 -0.07
CA GLU A 69 -3.96 19.73 0.80
C GLU A 69 -4.33 19.66 2.29
N LYS A 70 -5.60 19.93 2.63
CA LYS A 70 -6.11 19.81 4.01
C LYS A 70 -6.06 18.39 4.58
N ILE A 71 -5.99 17.36 3.74
CA ILE A 71 -5.94 15.95 4.17
C ILE A 71 -4.51 15.42 4.03
N LYS A 72 -3.90 15.58 2.85
CA LYS A 72 -2.57 15.04 2.56
C LYS A 72 -1.47 15.70 3.39
N LYS A 73 -1.56 17.01 3.70
CA LYS A 73 -0.52 17.68 4.49
C LYS A 73 -0.46 17.19 5.94
N PRO A 74 -1.57 17.17 6.71
CA PRO A 74 -1.55 16.61 8.06
C PRO A 74 -1.14 15.14 8.11
N MET A 75 -1.62 14.35 7.15
CA MET A 75 -1.25 12.95 7.03
C MET A 75 0.25 12.77 6.78
N LYS A 76 0.84 13.52 5.84
CA LYS A 76 2.28 13.52 5.60
C LYS A 76 3.06 13.88 6.87
N GLU A 77 2.62 14.90 7.60
CA GLU A 77 3.27 15.33 8.85
C GLU A 77 3.19 14.25 9.96
N GLU A 78 2.10 13.48 10.05
CA GLU A 78 2.00 12.35 10.98
C GLU A 78 2.88 11.16 10.55
N LEU A 79 3.02 10.89 9.24
CA LEU A 79 3.93 9.88 8.73
C LEU A 79 5.40 10.27 9.00
N GLU A 80 5.77 11.53 8.79
CA GLU A 80 7.10 12.07 9.15
C GLU A 80 7.38 11.91 10.65
N LEU A 81 6.40 12.17 11.50
CA LEU A 81 6.54 11.98 12.94
C LEU A 81 6.77 10.49 13.28
N ALA A 82 5.97 9.58 12.72
CA ALA A 82 6.13 8.15 12.97
C ALA A 82 7.52 7.64 12.56
N GLN A 83 8.05 8.11 11.42
CA GLN A 83 9.39 7.78 10.94
C GLN A 83 10.48 8.33 11.88
N ASP A 84 10.39 9.60 12.27
CA ASP A 84 11.37 10.21 13.17
C ASP A 84 11.36 9.53 14.56
N ILE A 85 10.20 9.13 15.09
CA ILE A 85 10.10 8.38 16.35
C ILE A 85 10.71 6.98 16.23
N ALA A 86 10.50 6.28 15.11
CA ALA A 86 11.13 4.97 14.87
C ALA A 86 12.67 5.07 14.86
N MET A 87 13.23 6.13 14.27
CA MET A 87 14.67 6.36 14.29
C MET A 87 15.18 6.69 15.71
N LEU A 88 14.42 7.49 16.46
CA LEU A 88 14.73 7.79 17.86
C LEU A 88 14.78 6.53 18.73
N ARG A 89 13.80 5.61 18.57
CA ARG A 89 13.79 4.31 19.26
C ARG A 89 15.01 3.47 18.94
N ALA A 90 15.52 3.53 17.71
CA ALA A 90 16.73 2.83 17.29
C ALA A 90 18.03 3.48 17.82
N GLY A 91 17.94 4.63 18.49
CA GLY A 91 19.09 5.42 18.96
C GLY A 91 19.72 6.29 17.87
N ASN A 92 19.05 6.47 16.74
CA ASN A 92 19.54 7.21 15.58
C ASN A 92 18.79 8.55 15.46
N TYR A 93 19.49 9.67 15.59
CA TYR A 93 18.82 10.97 15.48
C TYR A 93 19.77 12.11 15.13
N SER A 94 19.22 13.11 14.44
CA SER A 94 19.90 14.35 14.09
C SER A 94 19.20 15.56 14.71
N VAL A 95 19.92 16.66 14.87
CA VAL A 95 19.32 17.93 15.35
C VAL A 95 18.15 18.37 14.45
N PRO A 96 18.22 18.32 13.10
CA PRO A 96 17.07 18.59 12.24
C PRO A 96 15.87 17.66 12.50
N ALA A 97 16.08 16.35 12.65
CA ALA A 97 15.01 15.40 12.94
C ALA A 97 14.34 15.70 14.29
N LEU A 98 15.13 15.90 15.35
CA LEU A 98 14.60 16.25 16.66
C LEU A 98 13.80 17.56 16.66
N LYS A 99 14.23 18.58 15.90
CA LYS A 99 13.46 19.82 15.73
C LYS A 99 12.12 19.58 15.04
N ARG A 100 12.07 18.70 14.03
CA ARG A 100 10.80 18.28 13.41
C ARG A 100 9.92 17.55 14.42
N VAL A 101 10.46 16.58 15.16
CA VAL A 101 9.74 15.85 16.22
C VAL A 101 9.14 16.81 17.24
N VAL A 102 9.90 17.79 17.75
CA VAL A 102 9.39 18.82 18.68
C VAL A 102 8.18 19.57 18.09
N ARG A 103 8.24 19.96 16.80
CA ARG A 103 7.14 20.66 16.12
C ARG A 103 5.93 19.76 15.92
N LEU A 104 6.15 18.53 15.49
CA LEU A 104 5.11 17.57 15.12
C LEU A 104 4.44 16.96 16.35
N GLU A 105 5.18 16.67 17.41
CA GLU A 105 4.63 16.13 18.67
C GLU A 105 3.68 17.11 19.35
N ARG A 106 4.03 18.40 19.37
CA ARG A 106 3.12 19.46 19.84
C ARG A 106 1.78 19.43 19.11
N LYS A 107 1.82 19.15 17.82
CA LYS A 107 0.66 19.24 16.92
C LYS A 107 -0.17 17.95 16.90
N TYR A 108 0.48 16.80 16.91
CA TYR A 108 -0.15 15.51 16.58
C TYR A 108 -0.08 14.46 17.68
N GLY A 109 0.95 14.46 18.52
CA GLY A 109 1.12 13.44 19.56
C GLY A 109 1.04 14.02 20.98
N ALA A 110 2.04 13.71 21.79
CA ALA A 110 2.17 13.88 23.24
C ALA A 110 3.00 15.13 23.60
N PRO A 111 2.37 16.29 23.88
CA PRO A 111 3.08 17.54 24.13
C PRO A 111 4.01 17.48 25.35
N GLU A 112 3.73 16.63 26.32
CA GLU A 112 4.53 16.40 27.52
C GLU A 112 5.93 15.82 27.20
N ARG A 113 6.09 15.18 26.04
CA ARG A 113 7.40 14.61 25.61
C ARG A 113 8.30 15.64 24.93
N VAL A 114 7.77 16.80 24.59
CA VAL A 114 8.50 17.82 23.82
C VAL A 114 9.76 18.28 24.54
N ASP A 115 9.71 18.41 25.87
CA ASP A 115 10.86 18.86 26.64
C ASP A 115 11.97 17.80 26.69
N ASN A 116 11.62 16.51 26.66
CA ASN A 116 12.60 15.43 26.49
C ASN A 116 13.37 15.57 25.18
N PHE A 117 12.68 15.83 24.06
CA PHE A 117 13.33 16.01 22.75
C PHE A 117 14.18 17.28 22.69
N LYS A 118 13.77 18.38 23.34
CA LYS A 118 14.60 19.58 23.46
C LYS A 118 15.89 19.31 24.23
N ASN A 119 15.81 18.55 25.32
CA ASN A 119 16.98 18.17 26.11
C ASN A 119 17.92 17.29 25.27
N MET A 120 17.39 16.37 24.46
CA MET A 120 18.20 15.61 23.50
C MET A 120 18.92 16.51 22.48
N ILE A 121 18.26 17.56 21.96
CA ILE A 121 18.89 18.54 21.06
C ILE A 121 20.06 19.24 21.76
N GLN A 122 19.87 19.69 23.00
CA GLN A 122 20.91 20.35 23.78
C GLN A 122 22.09 19.40 24.02
N SER A 123 21.83 18.16 24.43
CA SER A 123 22.86 17.14 24.64
C SER A 123 23.74 16.92 23.40
N ILE A 124 23.15 16.76 22.21
CA ILE A 124 23.92 16.56 20.96
C ILE A 124 24.78 17.78 20.64
N LYS A 125 24.23 18.99 20.83
CA LYS A 125 24.96 20.24 20.58
C LYS A 125 26.13 20.40 21.56
N HIS A 126 25.96 20.03 22.82
CA HIS A 126 27.03 20.04 23.81
C HIS A 126 28.14 19.03 23.46
N GLU A 127 27.80 17.90 22.84
CA GLU A 127 28.78 16.95 22.29
C GLU A 127 29.50 17.47 21.02
N GLY A 128 29.15 18.66 20.52
CA GLY A 128 29.71 19.21 19.27
C GLY A 128 29.28 18.47 18.01
N LYS A 129 28.25 17.62 18.10
CA LYS A 129 27.75 16.77 16.99
C LYS A 129 26.48 17.37 16.40
N LEU A 130 26.15 16.94 15.17
CA LEU A 130 24.85 17.20 14.53
C LEU A 130 23.98 15.95 14.41
N ILE A 131 24.62 14.79 14.47
CA ILE A 131 24.04 13.47 14.27
C ILE A 131 24.58 12.55 15.37
N LYS A 132 23.70 11.73 15.93
CA LYS A 132 24.02 10.65 16.87
C LYS A 132 23.56 9.34 16.27
N THR A 133 24.51 8.49 15.91
CA THR A 133 24.32 7.14 15.41
C THR A 133 25.52 6.28 15.79
N LYS A 134 25.29 4.97 15.97
CA LYS A 134 26.36 3.98 16.21
C LYS A 134 26.86 3.31 14.92
N SER A 135 25.97 3.15 13.94
CA SER A 135 26.26 2.55 12.64
C SER A 135 25.45 3.29 11.59
N LEU A 136 26.13 3.81 10.57
CA LEU A 136 25.46 4.48 9.46
C LEU A 136 24.78 3.45 8.55
N ALA A 137 25.35 2.26 8.41
CA ALA A 137 24.73 1.17 7.66
C ALA A 137 23.39 0.76 8.29
N ARG A 138 23.34 0.55 9.61
CA ARG A 138 22.10 0.24 10.34
C ARG A 138 21.05 1.34 10.21
N TRP A 139 21.47 2.62 10.17
CA TRP A 139 20.56 3.74 9.91
C TRP A 139 19.93 3.60 8.52
N ASN A 140 20.75 3.49 7.48
CA ASN A 140 20.27 3.46 6.09
C ASN A 140 19.35 2.27 5.84
N ILE A 141 19.72 1.08 6.35
CA ILE A 141 18.89 -0.13 6.26
C ILE A 141 17.53 0.08 6.94
N ALA A 142 17.50 0.73 8.11
CA ALA A 142 16.24 1.05 8.77
C ALA A 142 15.38 2.00 7.94
N GLU A 143 15.97 3.02 7.29
CA GLU A 143 15.25 3.93 6.39
C GLU A 143 14.67 3.21 5.18
N GLU A 144 15.45 2.35 4.53
CA GLU A 144 15.00 1.55 3.38
C GLU A 144 13.86 0.60 3.76
N LEU A 145 13.98 -0.10 4.90
CA LEU A 145 12.91 -0.97 5.41
C LEU A 145 11.64 -0.19 5.78
N MET A 146 11.77 1.00 6.37
CA MET A 146 10.63 1.89 6.65
C MET A 146 9.96 2.40 5.37
N GLU A 147 10.74 2.65 4.32
CA GLU A 147 10.21 2.99 3.00
C GLU A 147 9.43 1.82 2.41
N ILE A 148 9.98 0.61 2.44
CA ILE A 148 9.28 -0.61 2.02
C ILE A 148 7.95 -0.78 2.77
N ILE A 149 7.94 -0.64 4.11
CA ILE A 149 6.72 -0.72 4.92
C ILE A 149 5.68 0.31 4.46
N ARG A 150 6.13 1.55 4.25
CA ARG A 150 5.26 2.63 3.80
C ARG A 150 4.72 2.38 2.39
N GLU A 151 5.53 1.90 1.46
CA GLU A 151 5.11 1.51 0.11
C GLU A 151 4.06 0.40 0.17
N ASN A 152 4.33 -0.66 0.93
CA ASN A 152 3.42 -1.80 1.09
C ASN A 152 2.06 -1.38 1.61
N ILE A 153 2.03 -0.59 2.69
CA ILE A 153 0.79 -0.10 3.28
C ILE A 153 0.09 0.88 2.34
N ASN A 154 0.87 1.72 1.64
CA ASN A 154 0.38 2.82 0.81
C ASN A 154 -0.68 3.67 1.55
N PRO A 155 -0.27 4.54 2.49
CA PRO A 155 -1.20 5.23 3.37
C PRO A 155 -2.22 6.12 2.64
N ASP A 156 -1.89 6.64 1.46
CA ASP A 156 -2.77 7.53 0.69
C ASP A 156 -3.56 6.81 -0.41
N GLY A 157 -3.40 5.50 -0.50
CA GLY A 157 -4.00 4.67 -1.54
C GLY A 157 -4.36 3.26 -1.08
N GLU A 158 -4.45 2.39 -2.08
CA GLU A 158 -4.72 0.97 -1.86
C GLU A 158 -3.41 0.25 -1.57
N ARG A 159 -3.50 -0.77 -0.72
CA ARG A 159 -2.35 -1.61 -0.37
C ARG A 159 -1.77 -2.21 -1.65
N VAL A 160 -0.45 -2.34 -1.72
CA VAL A 160 0.19 -2.97 -2.88
C VAL A 160 -0.27 -4.42 -2.98
N GLU A 161 -0.66 -4.86 -4.19
CA GLU A 161 -1.11 -6.25 -4.43
C GLU A 161 -0.01 -7.24 -4.04
N GLU A 162 1.24 -6.95 -4.43
CA GLU A 162 2.42 -7.78 -4.17
C GLU A 162 3.43 -7.03 -3.28
N PRO A 163 3.23 -7.03 -1.94
CA PRO A 163 4.09 -6.32 -1.00
C PRO A 163 5.47 -6.96 -0.88
N LYS A 164 6.52 -6.13 -0.76
CA LYS A 164 7.88 -6.59 -0.48
C LYS A 164 7.97 -7.12 0.96
N ASN A 165 8.59 -8.28 1.18
CA ASN A 165 8.68 -8.87 2.51
C ASN A 165 9.88 -8.30 3.30
N TRP A 166 9.67 -7.13 3.91
CA TRP A 166 10.70 -6.45 4.71
C TRP A 166 11.19 -7.30 5.89
N ALA A 167 10.31 -8.11 6.50
CA ALA A 167 10.66 -8.95 7.64
C ALA A 167 11.59 -10.09 7.23
N LYS A 168 11.29 -10.77 6.11
CA LYS A 168 12.18 -11.77 5.52
C LYS A 168 13.53 -11.15 5.15
N ALA A 169 13.54 -9.97 4.53
CA ALA A 169 14.79 -9.28 4.18
C ALA A 169 15.66 -9.02 5.42
N LEU A 170 15.06 -8.54 6.52
CA LEU A 170 15.78 -8.32 7.78
C LEU A 170 16.27 -9.63 8.40
N GLU A 171 15.46 -10.68 8.42
CA GLU A 171 15.85 -12.00 8.96
C GLU A 171 17.02 -12.61 8.18
N THR A 172 16.99 -12.53 6.84
CA THR A 172 18.10 -13.01 5.99
C THR A 172 19.37 -12.20 6.24
N LEU A 173 19.25 -10.87 6.37
CA LEU A 173 20.38 -10.00 6.72
C LEU A 173 20.98 -10.41 8.08
N GLU A 174 20.16 -10.50 9.13
CA GLU A 174 20.61 -10.84 10.48
C GLU A 174 21.29 -12.22 10.50
N ALA A 175 20.73 -13.22 9.82
CA ALA A 175 21.31 -14.56 9.73
C ALA A 175 22.67 -14.57 9.01
N ARG A 176 22.83 -13.82 7.91
CA ARG A 176 24.09 -13.75 7.17
C ARG A 176 25.17 -12.99 7.94
N LEU A 177 24.79 -11.93 8.65
CA LEU A 177 25.71 -11.19 9.51
C LEU A 177 26.16 -12.08 10.68
N GLU A 178 25.25 -12.83 11.29
CA GLU A 178 25.57 -13.78 12.36
C GLU A 178 26.56 -14.86 11.89
N GLN A 179 26.37 -15.43 10.70
CA GLN A 179 27.31 -16.38 10.09
C GLN A 179 28.71 -15.79 9.87
N LYS A 180 28.79 -14.48 9.57
CA LYS A 180 30.05 -13.75 9.41
C LYS A 180 30.62 -13.24 10.75
N GLY A 181 29.95 -13.48 11.88
CA GLY A 181 30.35 -12.98 13.20
C GLY A 181 30.22 -11.45 13.33
N ILE A 182 29.36 -10.82 12.53
CA ILE A 182 29.18 -9.37 12.47
C ILE A 182 27.87 -9.01 13.19
N ALA A 183 27.93 -8.07 14.13
CA ALA A 183 26.74 -7.52 14.76
C ALA A 183 26.21 -6.33 13.94
N LEU A 184 24.89 -6.32 13.63
CA LEU A 184 24.25 -5.21 12.92
C LEU A 184 24.34 -3.87 13.66
N ASP A 185 24.38 -3.89 15.00
CA ASP A 185 24.58 -2.71 15.84
C ASP A 185 26.06 -2.48 16.24
N GLY A 186 26.97 -3.27 15.67
CA GLY A 186 28.41 -3.21 15.89
C GLY A 186 29.04 -1.98 15.22
N GLN A 187 30.06 -1.43 15.86
CA GLN A 187 30.83 -0.31 15.32
C GLN A 187 31.95 -0.83 14.40
N GLY A 188 32.16 -0.19 13.26
CA GLY A 188 33.28 -0.47 12.36
C GLY A 188 33.03 -1.52 11.28
N TYR A 189 31.81 -2.05 11.17
CA TYR A 189 31.41 -3.03 10.15
C TYR A 189 30.48 -2.44 9.08
N ASP A 190 30.43 -1.11 8.94
CA ASP A 190 29.43 -0.45 8.08
C ASP A 190 29.53 -0.89 6.61
N ASP A 191 30.74 -1.15 6.10
CA ASP A 191 30.91 -1.55 4.69
C ASP A 191 30.53 -3.03 4.48
N GLN A 192 30.90 -3.93 5.39
CA GLN A 192 30.49 -5.33 5.33
C GLN A 192 28.98 -5.49 5.51
N VAL A 193 28.37 -4.70 6.39
CA VAL A 193 26.91 -4.69 6.58
C VAL A 193 26.20 -4.22 5.30
N LYS A 194 26.71 -3.18 4.64
CA LYS A 194 26.17 -2.72 3.35
C LYS A 194 26.32 -3.76 2.24
N GLU A 195 27.45 -4.45 2.18
CA GLU A 195 27.68 -5.52 1.21
C GLU A 195 26.68 -6.65 1.37
N VAL A 196 26.52 -7.18 2.60
CA VAL A 196 25.52 -8.22 2.89
C VAL A 196 24.10 -7.72 2.60
N TRP A 197 23.80 -6.46 2.92
CA TRP A 197 22.50 -5.88 2.63
C TRP A 197 22.24 -5.74 1.12
N ALA A 198 23.24 -5.39 0.32
CA ALA A 198 23.12 -5.33 -1.14
C ALA A 198 22.81 -6.71 -1.73
N GLU A 199 23.51 -7.76 -1.29
CA GLU A 199 23.23 -9.15 -1.69
C GLU A 199 21.80 -9.56 -1.36
N VAL A 200 21.35 -9.29 -0.12
CA VAL A 200 19.98 -9.61 0.33
C VAL A 200 18.95 -8.82 -0.47
N SER A 201 19.20 -7.54 -0.73
CA SER A 201 18.29 -6.69 -1.49
C SER A 201 18.13 -7.16 -2.94
N MET A 202 19.22 -7.60 -3.57
CA MET A 202 19.18 -8.19 -4.92
C MET A 202 18.38 -9.49 -4.95
N GLU A 203 18.65 -10.41 -4.03
CA GLU A 203 17.90 -11.68 -3.93
C GLU A 203 16.41 -11.44 -3.72
N MET A 204 16.04 -10.52 -2.81
CA MET A 204 14.63 -10.18 -2.58
C MET A 204 13.98 -9.53 -3.81
N ALA A 205 14.74 -8.82 -4.64
CA ALA A 205 14.24 -8.26 -5.89
C ALA A 205 14.02 -9.36 -6.94
N GLU A 206 14.98 -10.27 -7.12
CA GLU A 206 14.87 -11.42 -8.03
C GLU A 206 13.70 -12.33 -7.66
N GLU A 207 13.57 -12.71 -6.38
CA GLU A 207 12.44 -13.50 -5.90
C GLU A 207 11.09 -12.83 -6.20
N ARG A 208 11.03 -11.50 -6.12
CA ARG A 208 9.82 -10.73 -6.41
C ARG A 208 9.51 -10.70 -7.90
N GLU A 209 10.51 -10.55 -8.75
CA GLU A 209 10.33 -10.59 -10.20
C GLU A 209 9.78 -11.94 -10.65
N VAL A 210 10.30 -13.04 -10.11
CA VAL A 210 9.77 -14.39 -10.38
C VAL A 210 8.29 -14.49 -9.96
N LYS A 211 7.94 -14.08 -8.74
CA LYS A 211 6.54 -14.11 -8.27
C LYS A 211 5.61 -13.24 -9.11
N LEU A 212 6.09 -12.07 -9.54
CA LEU A 212 5.32 -11.18 -10.42
C LEU A 212 5.09 -11.82 -11.80
N ALA A 213 6.10 -12.48 -12.35
CA ALA A 213 5.98 -13.21 -13.61
C ALA A 213 4.96 -14.36 -13.50
N GLU A 214 5.04 -15.17 -12.45
CA GLU A 214 4.08 -16.25 -12.17
C GLU A 214 2.64 -15.69 -12.01
N ALA A 215 2.48 -14.60 -11.26
CA ALA A 215 1.18 -13.96 -11.07
C ALA A 215 0.59 -13.40 -12.38
N LEU A 216 1.44 -12.85 -13.26
CA LEU A 216 1.03 -12.37 -14.59
C LEU A 216 0.61 -13.52 -15.50
N GLU A 217 1.33 -14.62 -15.50
CA GLU A 217 0.98 -15.82 -16.28
C GLU A 217 -0.39 -16.37 -15.87
N ILE A 218 -0.66 -16.46 -14.56
CA ILE A 218 -1.98 -16.87 -14.04
C ILE A 218 -3.08 -15.89 -14.47
N LYS A 219 -2.80 -14.57 -14.44
CA LYS A 219 -3.77 -13.55 -14.89
C LYS A 219 -4.05 -13.67 -16.39
N LEU A 220 -3.02 -13.93 -17.21
CA LEU A 220 -3.16 -14.14 -18.66
C LEU A 220 -3.98 -15.39 -18.98
N ALA A 221 -3.69 -16.52 -18.33
CA ALA A 221 -4.44 -17.77 -18.51
C ALA A 221 -5.95 -17.58 -18.19
N LYS A 222 -6.28 -16.87 -17.11
CA LYS A 222 -7.67 -16.55 -16.77
C LYS A 222 -8.35 -15.66 -17.82
N VAL A 223 -7.62 -14.72 -18.42
CA VAL A 223 -8.17 -13.88 -19.49
C VAL A 223 -8.45 -14.69 -20.74
N GLU A 224 -7.59 -15.66 -21.07
CA GLU A 224 -7.83 -16.59 -22.18
C GLU A 224 -9.03 -17.49 -21.93
N GLU A 225 -9.16 -18.08 -20.73
CA GLU A 225 -10.33 -18.88 -20.36
C GLU A 225 -11.65 -18.08 -20.48
N ILE A 226 -11.66 -16.82 -20.03
CA ILE A 226 -12.82 -15.93 -20.16
C ILE A 226 -13.16 -15.65 -21.63
N LYS A 227 -12.14 -15.46 -22.48
CA LYS A 227 -12.35 -15.25 -23.92
C LYS A 227 -12.93 -16.50 -24.59
N GLU A 228 -12.38 -17.67 -24.29
CA GLU A 228 -12.87 -18.95 -24.81
C GLU A 228 -14.31 -19.22 -24.37
N ALA A 229 -14.62 -19.00 -23.08
CA ALA A 229 -15.97 -19.16 -22.56
C ALA A 229 -16.97 -18.22 -23.24
N LYS A 230 -16.54 -16.98 -23.55
CA LYS A 230 -17.38 -16.01 -24.27
C LYS A 230 -17.65 -16.45 -25.71
N VAL A 231 -16.61 -16.89 -26.43
CA VAL A 231 -16.75 -17.42 -27.80
C VAL A 231 -17.66 -18.65 -27.82
N ALA A 232 -17.45 -19.59 -26.89
CA ALA A 232 -18.28 -20.80 -26.78
C ALA A 232 -19.75 -20.47 -26.48
N LYS A 233 -20.02 -19.41 -25.70
CA LYS A 233 -21.37 -18.94 -25.44
C LYS A 233 -22.01 -18.34 -26.69
N GLU A 234 -21.33 -17.45 -27.39
CA GLU A 234 -21.81 -16.84 -28.64
C GLU A 234 -22.14 -17.92 -29.69
N LEU A 235 -21.29 -18.95 -29.81
CA LEU A 235 -21.50 -20.06 -30.75
C LEU A 235 -22.73 -20.93 -30.40
N ARG A 236 -23.03 -21.09 -29.10
CA ARG A 236 -24.24 -21.79 -28.65
C ARG A 236 -25.50 -20.97 -28.92
N GLU A 237 -25.44 -19.67 -28.71
CA GLU A 237 -26.54 -18.74 -29.02
C GLU A 237 -26.82 -18.75 -30.53
N GLU A 238 -25.80 -18.65 -31.38
CA GLU A 238 -25.96 -18.73 -32.85
C GLU A 238 -26.56 -20.08 -33.29
N LYS A 239 -26.11 -21.19 -32.69
CA LYS A 239 -26.66 -22.52 -33.00
C LYS A 239 -28.13 -22.64 -32.62
N ALA A 240 -28.52 -22.13 -31.45
CA ALA A 240 -29.92 -22.12 -31.01
C ALA A 240 -30.80 -21.28 -31.95
N GLU A 241 -30.34 -20.10 -32.37
CA GLU A 241 -31.04 -19.26 -33.35
C GLU A 241 -31.24 -19.97 -34.70
N ARG A 242 -30.21 -20.71 -35.17
CA ARG A 242 -30.32 -21.51 -36.40
C ARG A 242 -31.35 -22.64 -36.28
N GLU A 243 -31.35 -23.36 -35.16
CA GLU A 243 -32.32 -24.44 -34.91
C GLU A 243 -33.76 -23.89 -34.85
N GLU A 244 -33.99 -22.73 -34.21
CA GLU A 244 -35.29 -22.06 -34.22
C GLU A 244 -35.74 -21.65 -35.63
N LEU A 245 -34.83 -21.10 -36.44
CA LEU A 245 -35.11 -20.74 -37.83
C LEU A 245 -35.43 -21.96 -38.71
N GLU A 246 -34.78 -23.09 -38.46
CA GLU A 246 -35.03 -24.35 -39.17
C GLU A 246 -36.42 -24.90 -38.83
N VAL A 247 -36.79 -24.95 -37.54
CA VAL A 247 -38.14 -25.33 -37.11
C VAL A 247 -39.20 -24.41 -37.71
N TYR A 248 -38.96 -23.09 -37.73
CA TYR A 248 -39.86 -22.13 -38.36
C TYR A 248 -40.01 -22.40 -39.86
N ARG A 249 -38.90 -22.63 -40.57
CA ARG A 249 -38.91 -22.95 -42.02
C ARG A 249 -39.71 -24.22 -42.30
N ASP A 250 -39.49 -25.28 -41.54
CA ASP A 250 -40.20 -26.55 -41.70
C ASP A 250 -41.69 -26.40 -41.46
N THR A 251 -42.07 -25.63 -40.44
CA THR A 251 -43.47 -25.32 -40.11
C THR A 251 -44.16 -24.56 -41.25
N VAL A 252 -43.49 -23.55 -41.81
CA VAL A 252 -44.01 -22.78 -42.96
C VAL A 252 -44.19 -23.69 -44.18
N HIS A 253 -43.19 -24.53 -44.48
CA HIS A 253 -43.25 -25.47 -45.60
C HIS A 253 -44.41 -26.48 -45.46
N GLU A 254 -44.64 -27.00 -44.26
CA GLU A 254 -45.77 -27.89 -43.99
C GLU A 254 -47.12 -27.16 -44.17
N PHE A 255 -47.21 -25.90 -43.76
CA PHE A 255 -48.41 -25.07 -43.94
C PHE A 255 -48.70 -24.79 -45.41
N GLU A 256 -47.67 -24.47 -46.21
CA GLU A 256 -47.79 -24.29 -47.67
C GLU A 256 -48.28 -25.57 -48.35
N LYS A 257 -47.71 -26.71 -47.97
CA LYS A 257 -48.11 -28.03 -48.51
C LYS A 257 -49.56 -28.37 -48.16
N ARG A 258 -50.01 -28.06 -46.93
CA ARG A 258 -51.42 -28.21 -46.54
C ARG A 258 -52.34 -27.29 -47.34
N LYS A 259 -51.91 -26.05 -47.60
CA LYS A 259 -52.68 -25.09 -48.42
C LYS A 259 -52.83 -25.57 -49.86
N GLU A 260 -51.78 -26.13 -50.47
CA GLU A 260 -51.86 -26.74 -51.82
C GLU A 260 -52.85 -27.90 -51.86
N ASN A 261 -52.79 -28.82 -50.88
CA ASN A 261 -53.72 -29.95 -50.80
C ASN A 261 -55.18 -29.49 -50.63
N VAL A 262 -55.45 -28.47 -49.80
CA VAL A 262 -56.80 -27.91 -49.64
C VAL A 262 -57.29 -27.23 -50.93
N SER A 263 -56.41 -26.52 -51.65
CA SER A 263 -56.75 -25.94 -52.97
C SER A 263 -57.09 -27.03 -54.00
N GLN A 264 -56.38 -28.16 -54.00
CA GLN A 264 -56.67 -29.29 -54.88
C GLN A 264 -57.99 -29.98 -54.55
N ASP A 265 -58.33 -30.13 -53.26
CA ASP A 265 -59.61 -30.70 -52.80
C ASP A 265 -60.82 -29.79 -53.10
N ILE A 266 -60.63 -28.46 -53.13
CA ILE A 266 -61.68 -27.51 -53.52
C ILE A 266 -61.88 -27.51 -55.04
N GLY A 267 -60.82 -27.73 -55.84
CA GLY A 267 -60.91 -27.81 -57.29
C GLY A 267 -61.49 -29.12 -57.85
N THR A 268 -61.61 -30.16 -57.01
CA THR A 268 -62.16 -31.48 -57.38
C THR A 268 -63.58 -31.72 -56.87
N ARG A 269 -64.19 -30.78 -56.14
CA ARG A 269 -65.62 -30.74 -55.82
C ARG A 269 -66.37 -29.78 -56.74
#